data_AF-A0A183BNH3-F1
#
_entry.id   AF-A0A183BNH3-F1
#
_cell.length_a   1.000
_cell.length_b   1.000
_cell.length_c   1.000
_cell.angle_alpha   90.00
_cell.angle_beta   90.00
_cell.angle_gamma   90.00
#
_symmetry.space_group_name_H-M   'P 1'
#
loop_
_entity.id
_entity.type
_entity.pdbx_description
1 polymer ?
#
loop_
_entity_poly.entity_id
_entity_poly.type
_entity_poly.pdbx_seq_one_letter_code
_entity_poly.pdbx_strand_id
1 'polypeptide(L)'
;MQLLLQLPSENFHLLAFVFRNVQLVIQKESANKMSLPAMGVLLQAMLDLPRNVVKLFITNAAEPTTEGGPSSAVQLFDSVDIGP
;
A
#
# COMPACT_ATOMS: atom_id res chain seq x y z
N MET A 1 10.91 9.00 -1.56
CA MET A 1 11.04 8.16 -0.34
C MET A 1 11.43 8.96 0.90
N GLN A 2 12.27 10.01 0.80
CA GLN A 2 12.68 10.84 1.95
C GLN A 2 11.52 11.50 2.74
N LEU A 3 10.44 11.93 2.07
CA LEU A 3 9.28 12.54 2.75
C LEU A 3 8.50 11.57 3.65
N LEU A 4 8.44 10.29 3.30
CA LEU A 4 7.74 9.27 4.08
C LEU A 4 8.46 8.97 5.39
N LEU A 5 9.80 9.01 5.37
CA LEU A 5 10.65 8.82 6.55
C LEU A 5 10.63 10.03 7.50
N GLN A 6 10.03 11.15 7.09
CA GLN A 6 9.86 12.34 7.94
C GLN A 6 8.52 12.33 8.71
N LEU A 7 7.64 11.37 8.43
CA LEU A 7 6.42 11.21 9.20
C LEU A 7 6.74 10.76 10.63
N PRO A 8 5.91 11.13 11.62
CA PRO A 8 5.93 10.48 12.92
C PRO A 8 5.87 8.96 12.76
N SER A 9 6.59 8.23 13.61
CA SER A 9 6.70 6.77 13.51
C SER A 9 5.32 6.11 13.48
N GLU A 10 4.42 6.57 14.33
CA GLU A 10 3.04 6.09 14.45
C GLU A 10 2.27 6.27 13.14
N ASN A 11 2.41 7.43 12.49
CA ASN A 11 1.76 7.72 11.22
C ASN A 11 2.34 6.86 10.09
N PHE A 12 3.66 6.65 10.08
CA PHE A 12 4.31 5.80 9.11
C PHE A 12 3.84 4.33 9.24
N HIS A 13 3.77 3.80 10.47
CA HIS A 13 3.28 2.46 10.74
C HIS A 13 1.80 2.30 10.40
N LEU A 14 0.96 3.31 10.71
CA LEU A 14 -0.44 3.30 10.33
C LEU A 14 -0.62 3.22 8.81
N LEU A 15 0.13 4.03 8.05
CA LEU A 15 0.07 3.99 6.58
C LEU A 15 0.53 2.63 6.05
N ALA A 16 1.61 2.05 6.58
CA ALA A 16 2.06 0.71 6.22
C ALA A 16 0.94 -0.32 6.43
N PHE A 17 0.29 -0.29 7.60
CA PHE A 17 -0.82 -1.18 7.93
C PHE A 17 -1.99 -1.04 6.97
N VAL A 18 -2.44 0.18 6.72
CA VAL A 18 -3.56 0.44 5.80
C VAL A 18 -3.24 -0.07 4.40
N PHE A 19 -2.09 0.30 3.83
CA PHE A 19 -1.81 -0.02 2.42
C PHE A 19 -1.44 -1.50 2.20
N ARG A 20 -0.81 -2.18 3.16
CA ARG A 20 -0.61 -3.64 3.08
C ARG A 20 -1.94 -4.40 3.16
N ASN A 21 -2.84 -4.00 4.07
CA ASN A 21 -4.17 -4.61 4.15
C ASN A 21 -4.99 -4.38 2.87
N VAL A 22 -4.89 -3.19 2.28
CA VAL A 22 -5.54 -2.88 1.00
C VAL A 22 -5.03 -3.79 -0.12
N GLN A 23 -3.73 -4.11 -0.15
CA GLN A 23 -3.19 -5.08 -1.10
C GLN A 23 -3.81 -6.47 -0.92
N LEU A 24 -3.98 -6.95 0.32
CA LEU A 24 -4.66 -8.23 0.59
C LEU A 24 -6.13 -8.22 0.13
N VAL A 25 -6.82 -7.09 0.26
CA VAL A 25 -8.19 -6.91 -0.25
C VAL A 25 -8.20 -6.98 -1.78
N ILE A 26 -7.28 -6.31 -2.46
CA ILE A 26 -7.18 -6.30 -3.93
C ILE A 26 -6.81 -7.71 -4.45
N GLN A 27 -5.95 -8.45 -3.76
CA GLN A 27 -5.64 -9.84 -4.12
C GLN A 27 -6.88 -10.75 -4.11
N LYS A 28 -7.92 -10.38 -3.35
CA LYS A 28 -9.21 -11.07 -3.29
C LYS A 28 -10.28 -10.43 -4.20
N GLU A 29 -9.88 -9.64 -5.21
CA GLU A 29 -10.77 -8.94 -6.14
C GLU A 29 -11.79 -9.88 -6.79
N SER A 30 -11.41 -11.11 -7.14
CA SER A 30 -12.33 -12.08 -7.73
C SER A 30 -13.56 -12.37 -6.85
N ALA A 31 -13.39 -12.32 -5.52
CA ALA A 31 -14.42 -12.57 -4.52
C ALA A 31 -15.13 -11.30 -4.03
N ASN A 32 -14.40 -10.20 -3.80
CA ASN A 32 -14.97 -8.97 -3.21
C ASN A 32 -15.27 -7.85 -4.23
N LYS A 33 -14.85 -8.01 -5.49
CA LYS A 33 -15.00 -7.03 -6.59
C LYS A 33 -14.30 -5.68 -6.35
N MET A 34 -13.36 -5.61 -5.40
CA MET A 34 -12.62 -4.42 -5.04
C MET A 34 -11.29 -4.36 -5.77
N SER A 35 -11.31 -3.74 -6.95
CA SER A 35 -10.12 -3.50 -7.76
C SER A 35 -9.24 -2.37 -7.22
N LEU A 36 -7.98 -2.29 -7.66
CA LEU A 36 -7.08 -1.19 -7.34
C LEU A 36 -7.68 0.20 -7.66
N PRO A 37 -8.33 0.41 -8.82
CA PRO A 37 -9.07 1.65 -9.09
C PRO A 37 -10.17 1.97 -8.07
N ALA A 38 -10.93 0.97 -7.61
CA ALA A 38 -12.02 1.14 -6.65
C ALA A 38 -11.48 1.49 -5.25
N MET A 39 -10.48 0.74 -4.77
CA MET A 39 -9.78 1.05 -3.52
C MET A 39 -9.14 2.43 -3.54
N GLY A 40 -8.55 2.82 -4.68
CA GLY A 40 -7.95 4.14 -4.84
C GLY A 40 -8.95 5.30 -4.74
N VAL A 41 -10.22 5.10 -5.14
CA VAL A 41 -11.27 6.12 -4.97
C VAL A 41 -11.69 6.24 -3.51
N LEU A 42 -11.88 5.11 -2.82
CA LEU A 42 -12.26 5.11 -1.41
C LEU A 42 -11.19 5.76 -0.51
N LEU A 43 -9.93 5.35 -0.70
CA LEU A 43 -8.82 5.83 0.12
C LEU A 43 -8.43 7.26 -0.17
N GLN A 44 -8.65 7.75 -1.40
CA GLN A 44 -8.50 9.17 -1.73
C GLN A 44 -9.36 10.04 -0.83
N ALA A 45 -10.63 9.67 -0.64
CA ALA A 45 -11.55 10.44 0.20
C ALA A 45 -11.21 10.31 1.70
N MET A 46 -10.74 9.15 2.16
CA MET A 46 -10.44 8.92 3.57
C MET A 46 -9.13 9.58 4.03
N LEU A 47 -8.11 9.60 3.18
CA LEU A 47 -6.78 10.10 3.53
C LEU A 47 -6.56 11.55 3.09
N ASP A 48 -7.52 12.13 2.36
CA ASP A 48 -7.40 13.45 1.72
C ASP A 48 -6.12 13.56 0.88
N LEU A 49 -5.84 12.51 0.09
CA LEU A 49 -4.65 12.41 -0.75
C LEU A 49 -5.02 12.36 -2.23
N PRO A 50 -4.21 12.98 -3.12
CA PRO A 50 -4.41 12.85 -4.55
C PRO A 50 -4.45 11.38 -5.01
N ARG A 51 -5.37 11.06 -5.93
CA ARG A 51 -5.59 9.67 -6.39
C ARG A 51 -4.33 8.97 -6.89
N ASN A 52 -3.47 9.71 -7.60
CA ASN A 52 -2.19 9.23 -8.10
C ASN A 52 -1.23 8.86 -6.97
N VAL A 53 -1.22 9.64 -5.88
CA VAL A 53 -0.44 9.35 -4.67
C VAL A 53 -0.99 8.07 -4.05
N VAL A 54 -2.29 7.97 -3.80
CA VAL A 54 -2.92 6.76 -3.23
C VAL A 54 -2.60 5.51 -4.05
N LYS A 55 -2.70 5.57 -5.38
CA LYS A 55 -2.35 4.45 -6.26
C LYS A 55 -0.89 4.04 -6.10
N LEU A 56 0.03 5.01 -6.03
CA LEU A 56 1.45 4.76 -5.83
C LEU A 56 1.69 4.08 -4.47
N PHE A 57 1.02 4.52 -3.42
CA PHE A 57 1.09 3.88 -2.12
C PHE A 57 0.59 2.44 -2.15
N ILE A 58 -0.56 2.18 -2.79
CA ILE A 58 -1.11 0.83 -2.94
C ILE A 58 -0.11 -0.04 -3.70
N THR A 59 0.31 0.34 -4.92
CA THR A 59 1.16 -0.52 -5.78
C THR A 59 2.51 -0.85 -5.18
N ASN A 60 3.04 0.03 -4.32
CA ASN A 60 4.36 -0.13 -3.72
C ASN A 60 4.30 -0.61 -2.25
N ALA A 61 3.12 -1.00 -1.77
CA ALA A 61 2.95 -1.60 -0.44
C ALA A 61 3.01 -3.14 -0.45
N ALA A 62 3.03 -3.77 -1.62
CA ALA A 62 3.09 -5.23 -1.71
C ALA A 62 4.49 -5.76 -1.35
N GLU A 63 4.54 -6.83 -0.56
CA GLU A 63 5.75 -7.63 -0.38
C GLU A 63 6.10 -8.35 -1.69
N PRO A 64 7.39 -8.64 -1.94
CA PRO A 64 7.79 -9.27 -3.19
C PRO A 64 7.26 -10.71 -3.14
N THR A 65 6.38 -11.06 -4.07
CA THR A 65 6.03 -12.46 -4.30
C THR A 65 7.32 -13.20 -4.63
N THR A 66 7.64 -14.26 -3.87
CA THR A 66 8.89 -15.04 -3.92
C THR A 66 9.18 -15.71 -5.29
N GLU A 67 8.37 -15.46 -6.31
CA GLU A 67 8.51 -16.02 -7.65
C GLU A 67 9.25 -15.06 -8.60
N GLY A 68 10.59 -15.06 -8.49
CA GLY A 68 11.48 -15.20 -9.65
C GLY A 68 11.61 -14.06 -10.68
N GLY A 69 11.33 -12.80 -10.37
CA GLY A 69 11.64 -11.67 -11.27
C GLY A 69 12.50 -10.59 -10.60
N PRO A 70 13.36 -9.85 -11.34
CA PRO A 70 14.10 -8.73 -10.77
C PRO A 70 13.09 -7.63 -10.41
N SER A 71 12.63 -7.66 -9.16
CA SER A 71 11.64 -6.70 -8.67
C SER A 71 12.36 -5.40 -8.38
N SER A 72 12.55 -4.59 -9.43
CA SER A 72 12.91 -3.17 -9.32
C SER A 72 11.73 -2.33 -8.80
N ALA A 73 10.76 -2.94 -8.10
CA ALA A 73 9.65 -2.24 -7.48
C ALA A 73 10.14 -1.63 -6.17
N VAL A 74 10.01 -0.30 -6.05
CA VAL A 74 10.32 0.40 -4.80
C VAL A 74 9.30 -0.07 -3.76
N GLN A 75 9.76 -0.68 -2.67
CA GLN A 75 8.86 -1.05 -1.59
C GLN A 75 8.84 0.05 -0.54
N LEU A 76 7.66 0.59 -0.26
CA LEU A 76 7.54 1.78 0.59
C LEU A 76 7.60 1.47 2.08
N PHE A 77 7.27 0.25 2.48
CA PHE A 77 7.00 -0.11 3.87
C PHE A 77 7.80 -1.30 4.40
N ASP A 78 8.89 -1.70 3.74
CA ASP A 78 9.69 -2.89 4.13
C ASP A 78 10.21 -2.86 5.57
N SER A 79 10.46 -1.66 6.10
CA SER A 79 10.96 -1.49 7.46
C SER A 79 9.90 -1.72 8.54
N VAL A 80 8.64 -2.01 8.17
CA VAL A 80 7.54 -2.24 9.10
C VAL A 80 7.22 -3.73 9.15
N ASP A 81 7.38 -4.33 10.32
CA ASP A 81 6.85 -5.66 10.60
C ASP A 81 5.38 -5.53 11.02
N ILE A 82 4.49 -6.03 10.18
CA ILE A 82 3.08 -6.10 10.49
C ILE A 82 2.85 -7.54 10.93
N GLY A 83 2.91 -7.74 12.25
CA GLY A 83 2.69 -9.04 12.86
C GLY A 83 1.36 -9.69 12.41
N PRO A 84 1.19 -10.99 12.67
CA PRO A 84 0.02 -11.76 12.25
C PRO A 84 -1.31 -11.23 12.81
#